data_AF-A0A511CZI9-F1
#
_entry.id   AF-A0A511CZI9-F1
#
_cell.length_a   1.000
_cell.length_b   1.000
_cell.length_c   1.000
_cell.angle_alpha   90.00
_cell.angle_beta   90.00
_cell.angle_gamma   90.00
#
_symmetry.space_group_name_H-M   'P 1'
#
loop_
_entity.id
_entity.type
_entity.pdbx_description
1 polymer ?
#
loop_
_entity_poly.entity_id
_entity_poly.type
_entity_poly.pdbx_seq_one_letter_code
_entity_poly.pdbx_strand_id
1 'polypeptide(L)'
;MIGRRLVPDTIEHVASSADPYVIAGIDLRVFVAGWLSCLQAGDGEAVGLLEHARSDPEAGERYEYGALYMSANIAPRATEPTASPEELLLFAVMALYQDAGFPGADPTVWDGEEAHARRAFGFFHELGEQEAARRLRAEVYRRSARERPPGYEATLQRSLGNDPARMAVHDQRMASIHDRSFRAAHLLNPGGTARRGSRSAPRSAFTPRRSGRSRYRLASYKPGRRCRRRAFQPRCRGNAVCLSRGRR
;
A
#
# COMPACT_ATOMS: atom_id res chain seq x y z
N MET A 1 -55.38 12.42 8.05
CA MET A 1 -55.02 11.26 7.19
C MET A 1 -53.92 11.73 6.25
N ILE A 2 -52.66 11.39 6.54
CA ILE A 2 -51.49 11.83 5.74
C ILE A 2 -50.86 10.57 5.15
N GLY A 3 -50.90 10.46 3.83
CA GLY A 3 -50.41 9.32 3.08
C GLY A 3 -48.88 9.23 3.11
N ARG A 4 -48.35 8.16 3.68
CA ARG A 4 -46.95 7.77 3.53
C ARG A 4 -46.74 7.24 2.11
N ARG A 5 -46.00 8.00 1.29
CA ARG A 5 -45.39 7.49 0.06
C ARG A 5 -44.26 6.55 0.44
N LEU A 6 -44.41 5.27 0.12
CA LEU A 6 -43.33 4.30 0.06
C LEU A 6 -42.46 4.66 -1.14
N VAL A 7 -41.23 5.10 -0.89
CA VAL A 7 -40.19 5.17 -1.93
C VAL A 7 -39.48 3.82 -1.90
N PRO A 8 -39.48 3.05 -3.01
CA PRO A 8 -38.68 1.84 -3.09
C PRO A 8 -37.21 2.25 -3.30
N ASP A 9 -36.40 2.15 -2.23
CA ASP A 9 -34.95 2.10 -2.35
C ASP A 9 -34.57 0.72 -2.88
N THR A 10 -34.54 0.59 -4.20
CA THR A 10 -33.88 -0.53 -4.86
C THR A 10 -32.92 0.05 -5.86
N ILE A 11 -31.77 0.49 -5.36
CA ILE A 11 -30.58 0.64 -6.19
C ILE A 11 -30.16 -0.79 -6.52
N GLU A 12 -30.73 -1.35 -7.59
CA GLU A 12 -30.13 -2.49 -8.27
C GLU A 12 -28.81 -2.00 -8.86
N HIS A 13 -27.73 -2.19 -8.10
CA HIS A 13 -26.39 -2.15 -8.63
C HIS A 13 -26.29 -3.21 -9.73
N VAL A 14 -26.45 -2.78 -10.98
CA VAL A 14 -26.06 -3.55 -12.16
C VAL A 14 -24.53 -3.67 -12.13
N ALA A 15 -24.05 -4.59 -11.31
CA ALA A 15 -22.66 -4.99 -11.26
C ALA A 15 -22.36 -5.74 -12.56
N SER A 16 -21.70 -5.05 -13.49
CA SER A 16 -20.90 -5.74 -14.51
C SER A 16 -20.03 -6.74 -13.77
N SER A 17 -20.23 -8.03 -14.05
CA SER A 17 -19.65 -9.18 -13.35
C SER A 17 -18.16 -9.36 -13.67
N ALA A 18 -17.40 -8.27 -13.64
CA ALA A 18 -15.95 -8.33 -13.62
C ALA A 18 -15.54 -8.95 -12.28
N ASP A 19 -14.78 -10.03 -12.33
CA ASP A 19 -14.25 -10.69 -11.15
C ASP A 19 -13.50 -9.66 -10.28
N PRO A 20 -13.86 -9.50 -9.00
CA PRO A 20 -13.33 -8.43 -8.16
C PRO A 20 -11.82 -8.54 -7.92
N TYR A 21 -11.18 -9.65 -8.28
CA TYR A 21 -9.75 -9.86 -8.06
C TYR A 21 -8.90 -9.77 -9.34
N VAL A 22 -9.47 -9.36 -10.48
CA VAL A 22 -8.70 -9.13 -11.71
C VAL A 22 -8.31 -7.67 -11.82
N ILE A 23 -7.00 -7.37 -11.86
CA ILE A 23 -6.48 -6.01 -11.99
C ILE A 23 -5.39 -5.99 -13.06
N ALA A 24 -5.47 -5.05 -14.00
CA ALA A 24 -4.55 -4.89 -15.13
C ALA A 24 -4.40 -6.19 -15.94
N GLY A 25 -5.48 -6.97 -16.05
CA GLY A 25 -5.50 -8.29 -16.69
C GLY A 25 -4.81 -9.41 -15.91
N ILE A 26 -4.34 -9.16 -14.69
CA ILE A 26 -3.73 -10.15 -13.79
C ILE A 26 -4.79 -10.64 -12.80
N ASP A 27 -4.98 -11.96 -12.74
CA ASP A 27 -5.88 -12.62 -11.80
C ASP A 27 -5.19 -12.84 -10.45
N LEU A 28 -5.67 -12.15 -9.42
CA LEU A 28 -5.11 -12.20 -8.08
C LEU A 28 -5.77 -13.22 -7.16
N ARG A 29 -6.77 -13.99 -7.60
CA ARG A 29 -7.59 -14.85 -6.72
C ARG A 29 -6.75 -15.85 -5.92
N VAL A 30 -5.92 -16.63 -6.60
CA VAL A 30 -5.09 -17.67 -5.97
C VAL A 30 -4.09 -17.02 -5.02
N PHE A 31 -3.50 -15.90 -5.41
CA PHE A 31 -2.53 -15.18 -4.58
C PHE A 31 -3.19 -14.61 -3.32
N VAL A 32 -4.32 -13.92 -3.45
CA VAL A 32 -5.06 -13.32 -2.33
C VAL A 32 -5.58 -14.39 -1.39
N ALA A 33 -6.15 -15.48 -1.90
CA ALA A 33 -6.61 -16.59 -1.07
C ALA A 33 -5.46 -17.23 -0.28
N GLY A 34 -4.31 -17.48 -0.92
CA GLY A 34 -3.13 -18.01 -0.25
C GLY A 34 -2.58 -17.04 0.81
N TRP A 35 -2.54 -15.74 0.49
CA TRP A 35 -2.09 -14.71 1.41
C TRP A 35 -3.02 -14.58 2.64
N LEU A 36 -4.34 -14.50 2.44
CA LEU A 36 -5.33 -14.45 3.52
C LEU A 36 -5.25 -15.71 4.39
N SER A 37 -5.10 -16.89 3.78
CA SER A 37 -4.94 -18.14 4.52
C SER A 37 -3.73 -18.11 5.45
N CYS A 38 -2.60 -17.52 5.03
CA CYS A 38 -1.43 -17.35 5.91
C CYS A 38 -1.73 -16.39 7.07
N LEU A 39 -2.41 -15.26 6.80
CA LEU A 39 -2.76 -14.30 7.86
C LEU A 39 -3.69 -14.92 8.90
N GLN A 40 -4.72 -15.63 8.44
CA GLN A 40 -5.69 -16.30 9.31
C GLN A 40 -5.07 -17.44 10.12
N ALA A 41 -4.02 -18.09 9.60
CA ALA A 41 -3.24 -19.08 10.33
C ALA A 41 -2.32 -18.47 11.42
N GLY A 42 -2.20 -17.14 11.47
CA GLY A 42 -1.32 -16.44 12.41
C GLY A 42 0.13 -16.32 11.94
N ASP A 43 0.43 -16.65 10.68
CA ASP A 43 1.78 -16.55 10.10
C ASP A 43 2.15 -15.11 9.66
N GLY A 44 1.28 -14.14 9.93
CA GLY A 44 1.51 -12.74 9.59
C GLY A 44 2.53 -12.05 10.48
N GLU A 45 3.21 -11.05 9.95
CA GLU A 45 3.92 -10.06 10.76
C GLU A 45 2.92 -9.21 11.57
N ALA A 46 3.39 -8.65 12.69
CA ALA A 46 2.63 -7.73 13.52
C ALA A 46 1.29 -8.29 14.06
N VAL A 47 1.23 -9.58 14.42
CA VAL A 47 0.05 -10.24 15.02
C VAL A 47 -0.53 -9.47 16.21
N GLY A 48 0.30 -8.78 17.01
CA GLY A 48 -0.18 -7.94 18.10
C GLY A 48 -1.17 -6.84 17.66
N LEU A 49 -1.06 -6.31 16.44
CA LEU A 49 -2.05 -5.37 15.89
C LEU A 49 -3.41 -6.04 15.68
N LEU A 50 -3.41 -7.29 15.24
CA LEU A 50 -4.64 -8.07 15.05
C LEU A 50 -5.31 -8.43 16.39
N GLU A 51 -4.51 -8.67 17.43
CA GLU A 51 -5.03 -8.85 18.80
C GLU A 51 -5.76 -7.59 19.25
N HIS A 52 -5.15 -6.40 19.13
CA HIS A 52 -5.81 -5.13 19.44
C HIS A 52 -7.10 -4.91 18.64
N ALA A 53 -7.07 -5.20 17.33
CA ALA A 53 -8.26 -5.09 16.48
C ALA A 53 -9.42 -6.00 16.95
N ARG A 54 -9.12 -7.16 17.56
CA ARG A 54 -10.12 -8.16 17.97
C ARG A 54 -10.61 -7.99 19.41
N SER A 55 -9.72 -7.63 20.34
CA SER A 55 -10.02 -7.73 21.77
C SER A 55 -10.11 -6.41 22.52
N ASP A 56 -9.70 -5.28 21.93
CA ASP A 56 -9.66 -4.01 22.66
C ASP A 56 -11.07 -3.39 22.81
N PRO A 57 -11.70 -3.41 24.01
CA PRO A 57 -13.06 -2.90 24.22
C PRO A 57 -13.17 -1.37 24.11
N GLU A 58 -12.06 -0.66 24.23
CA GLU A 58 -11.98 0.81 24.29
C GLU A 58 -11.41 1.42 23.00
N ALA A 59 -10.81 0.61 22.12
CA ALA A 59 -10.30 1.08 20.84
C ALA A 59 -11.44 1.61 19.96
N GLY A 60 -11.63 2.93 19.95
CA GLY A 60 -12.42 3.62 18.93
C GLY A 60 -11.88 3.44 17.50
N GLU A 61 -10.72 2.80 17.36
CA GLU A 61 -9.94 2.65 16.13
C GLU A 61 -9.59 1.17 15.83
N ARG A 62 -10.43 0.20 16.25
CA ARG A 62 -10.21 -1.24 15.95
C ARG A 62 -9.95 -1.50 14.47
N TYR A 63 -10.69 -0.80 13.61
CA TYR A 63 -10.50 -0.94 12.17
C TYR A 63 -9.09 -0.54 11.74
N GLU A 64 -8.56 0.54 12.30
CA GLU A 64 -7.23 1.03 11.97
C GLU A 64 -6.16 0.00 12.33
N TYR A 65 -6.24 -0.62 13.52
CA TYR A 65 -5.34 -1.70 13.89
C TYR A 65 -5.38 -2.88 12.91
N GLY A 66 -6.57 -3.32 12.52
CA GLY A 66 -6.73 -4.39 11.54
C GLY A 66 -6.20 -4.01 10.15
N ALA A 67 -6.45 -2.78 9.70
CA ALA A 67 -5.94 -2.28 8.44
C ALA A 67 -4.41 -2.12 8.44
N LEU A 68 -3.82 -1.65 9.55
CA LEU A 68 -2.37 -1.59 9.73
C LEU A 68 -1.75 -2.98 9.71
N TYR A 69 -2.38 -3.97 10.34
CA TYR A 69 -1.99 -5.37 10.25
C TYR A 69 -1.95 -5.86 8.79
N MET A 70 -3.00 -5.61 8.01
CA MET A 70 -3.05 -5.99 6.59
C MET A 70 -1.90 -5.36 5.79
N SER A 71 -1.67 -4.06 5.96
CA SER A 71 -0.60 -3.34 5.27
C SER A 71 0.79 -3.79 5.71
N ALA A 72 1.01 -4.05 7.00
CA ALA A 72 2.28 -4.54 7.52
C ALA A 72 2.69 -5.87 6.85
N ASN A 73 1.72 -6.67 6.41
CA ASN A 73 1.96 -7.98 5.81
C ASN A 73 2.16 -8.01 4.29
N ILE A 74 1.83 -6.92 3.58
CA ILE A 74 2.05 -6.82 2.12
C ILE A 74 3.05 -5.74 1.73
N ALA A 75 3.10 -4.64 2.47
CA ALA A 75 3.92 -3.50 2.13
C ALA A 75 5.43 -3.80 2.11
N PRO A 76 6.01 -4.55 3.07
CA PRO A 76 7.43 -4.95 3.01
C PRO A 76 7.73 -5.81 1.78
N ARG A 77 6.87 -6.78 1.45
CA ARG A 77 7.03 -7.66 0.28
C ARG A 77 7.10 -6.86 -1.02
N ALA A 78 6.26 -5.83 -1.13
CA ALA A 78 6.27 -4.92 -2.29
C ALA A 78 7.54 -4.06 -2.40
N THR A 79 8.32 -3.86 -1.32
CA THR A 79 9.59 -3.10 -1.40
C THR A 79 10.73 -3.89 -2.05
N GLU A 80 10.61 -5.22 -2.12
CA GLU A 80 11.63 -6.05 -2.73
C GLU A 80 11.77 -5.73 -4.22
N PRO A 81 13.00 -5.55 -4.75
CA PRO A 81 13.21 -5.30 -6.18
C PRO A 81 12.66 -6.41 -7.09
N THR A 82 12.47 -7.61 -6.52
CA THR A 82 11.92 -8.79 -7.18
C THR A 82 10.47 -9.07 -6.81
N ALA A 83 9.79 -8.13 -6.16
CA ALA A 83 8.37 -8.27 -5.86
C ALA A 83 7.61 -8.66 -7.14
N SER A 84 6.75 -9.65 -7.01
CA SER A 84 5.88 -10.12 -8.09
C SER A 84 4.85 -9.05 -8.48
N PRO A 85 4.31 -9.09 -9.70
CA PRO A 85 3.18 -8.24 -10.07
C PRO A 85 2.01 -8.35 -9.10
N GLU A 86 1.70 -9.54 -8.61
CA GLU A 86 0.62 -9.81 -7.67
C GLU A 86 0.85 -9.12 -6.31
N GLU A 87 2.08 -9.14 -5.78
CA GLU A 87 2.45 -8.43 -4.56
C GLU A 87 2.33 -6.91 -4.72
N LEU A 88 2.76 -6.37 -5.87
CA LEU A 88 2.68 -4.95 -6.18
C LEU A 88 1.22 -4.48 -6.35
N LEU A 89 0.38 -5.28 -7.00
CA LEU A 89 -1.03 -4.97 -7.21
C LEU A 89 -1.84 -5.08 -5.91
N LEU A 90 -1.62 -6.12 -5.09
CA LEU A 90 -2.27 -6.19 -3.78
C LEU A 90 -1.83 -5.02 -2.87
N PHE A 91 -0.55 -4.66 -2.89
CA PHE A 91 -0.06 -3.47 -2.21
C PHE A 91 -0.78 -2.19 -2.68
N ALA A 92 -0.97 -2.02 -4.00
CA ALA A 92 -1.67 -0.87 -4.55
C ALA A 92 -3.11 -0.76 -4.02
N VAL A 93 -3.84 -1.87 -4.05
CA VAL A 93 -5.23 -1.97 -3.55
C VAL A 93 -5.29 -1.53 -2.09
N MET A 94 -4.44 -2.12 -1.24
CA MET A 94 -4.42 -1.78 0.19
C MET A 94 -4.05 -0.31 0.39
N ALA A 95 -2.93 0.14 -0.19
CA ALA A 95 -2.42 1.50 0.01
C ALA A 95 -3.43 2.59 -0.38
N LEU A 96 -4.15 2.41 -1.49
CA LEU A 96 -5.17 3.36 -1.94
C LEU A 96 -6.39 3.37 -1.02
N TYR A 97 -6.80 2.20 -0.54
CA TYR A 97 -7.92 2.10 0.39
C TYR A 97 -7.60 2.77 1.74
N GLN A 98 -6.35 2.67 2.22
CA GLN A 98 -5.92 3.38 3.44
C GLN A 98 -5.76 4.88 3.22
N ASP A 99 -5.21 5.33 2.08
CA ASP A 99 -5.08 6.77 1.76
C ASP A 99 -6.45 7.46 1.69
N ALA A 100 -7.50 6.71 1.33
CA ALA A 100 -8.88 7.17 1.33
C ALA A 100 -9.55 7.16 2.71
N GLY A 101 -8.84 6.78 3.77
CA GLY A 101 -9.41 6.69 5.12
C GLY A 101 -10.43 5.57 5.28
N PHE A 102 -10.27 4.47 4.53
CA PHE A 102 -11.13 3.29 4.61
C PHE A 102 -12.63 3.59 4.35
N PRO A 103 -12.98 4.10 3.16
CA PRO A 103 -14.35 4.50 2.88
C PRO A 103 -15.33 3.36 3.11
N GLY A 104 -16.44 3.67 3.79
CA GLY A 104 -17.52 2.72 4.10
C GLY A 104 -17.21 1.75 5.25
N ALA A 105 -16.08 1.90 5.95
CA ALA A 105 -15.77 1.14 7.14
C ALA A 105 -16.26 1.83 8.42
N ASP A 106 -16.74 1.04 9.38
CA ASP A 106 -16.95 1.51 10.75
C ASP A 106 -15.59 1.50 11.48
N PRO A 107 -15.09 2.65 11.98
CA PRO A 107 -13.81 2.72 12.68
C PRO A 107 -13.73 1.82 13.92
N THR A 108 -14.88 1.55 14.54
CA THR A 108 -15.00 0.81 15.80
C THR A 108 -15.13 -0.69 15.62
N VAL A 109 -15.28 -1.18 14.38
CA VAL A 109 -15.53 -2.60 14.11
C VAL A 109 -14.48 -3.15 13.14
N TRP A 110 -13.84 -4.25 13.51
CA TRP A 110 -12.98 -5.02 12.60
C TRP A 110 -13.69 -6.31 12.17
N ASP A 111 -14.16 -6.37 10.93
CA ASP A 111 -14.90 -7.53 10.39
C ASP A 111 -14.00 -8.67 9.89
N GLY A 112 -12.69 -8.58 10.14
CA GLY A 112 -11.72 -9.56 9.67
C GLY A 112 -11.04 -9.23 8.34
N GLU A 113 -10.00 -10.01 8.05
CA GLU A 113 -9.04 -9.82 6.97
C GLU A 113 -9.73 -9.93 5.59
N GLU A 114 -10.61 -10.91 5.42
CA GLU A 114 -11.31 -11.16 4.15
C GLU A 114 -12.29 -10.03 3.82
N ALA A 115 -13.05 -9.55 4.81
CA ALA A 115 -13.98 -8.44 4.63
C ALA A 115 -13.23 -7.15 4.25
N HIS A 116 -12.11 -6.87 4.91
CA HIS A 116 -11.25 -5.74 4.57
C HIS A 116 -10.70 -5.84 3.14
N ALA A 117 -10.15 -7.00 2.75
CA ALA A 117 -9.64 -7.21 1.40
C ALA A 117 -10.74 -6.98 0.36
N ARG A 118 -11.93 -7.57 0.56
CA ARG A 118 -13.08 -7.39 -0.35
C ARG A 118 -13.48 -5.93 -0.52
N ARG A 119 -13.58 -5.17 0.58
CA ARG A 119 -13.86 -3.73 0.54
C ARG A 119 -12.78 -2.94 -0.21
N ALA A 120 -11.51 -3.26 0.04
CA ALA A 120 -10.39 -2.61 -0.64
C ALA A 120 -10.42 -2.85 -2.15
N PHE A 121 -10.71 -4.08 -2.59
CA PHE A 121 -10.89 -4.41 -4.01
C PHE A 121 -12.11 -3.71 -4.62
N GLY A 122 -13.25 -3.67 -3.91
CA GLY A 122 -14.43 -2.92 -4.35
C GLY A 122 -14.12 -1.44 -4.58
N PHE A 123 -13.49 -0.79 -3.59
CA PHE A 123 -13.04 0.59 -3.70
C PHE A 123 -12.05 0.80 -4.86
N PHE A 124 -11.13 -0.14 -5.06
CA PHE A 124 -10.18 -0.06 -6.17
C PHE A 124 -10.87 -0.10 -7.54
N HIS A 125 -11.89 -0.94 -7.71
CA HIS A 125 -12.67 -1.02 -8.95
C HIS A 125 -13.52 0.22 -9.20
N GLU A 126 -14.14 0.77 -8.16
CA GLU A 126 -14.84 2.06 -8.24
C GLU A 126 -13.90 3.19 -8.66
N LEU A 127 -12.65 3.14 -8.20
CA LEU A 127 -11.63 4.12 -8.54
C LEU A 127 -11.15 3.98 -9.99
N GLY A 128 -10.93 2.74 -10.44
CA GLY A 128 -10.38 2.40 -11.76
C GLY A 128 -8.85 2.51 -11.83
N GLU A 129 -8.24 1.68 -12.68
CA GLU A 129 -6.78 1.48 -12.76
C GLU A 129 -5.99 2.75 -13.10
N GLN A 130 -6.50 3.58 -14.01
CA GLN A 130 -5.81 4.81 -14.43
C GLN A 130 -5.74 5.84 -13.29
N GLU A 131 -6.83 6.00 -12.57
CA GLU A 131 -6.93 6.92 -11.43
C GLU A 131 -6.14 6.36 -10.24
N ALA A 132 -6.22 5.05 -9.98
CA ALA A 132 -5.36 4.36 -9.01
C ALA A 132 -3.87 4.63 -9.27
N ALA A 133 -3.41 4.45 -10.52
CA ALA A 133 -2.04 4.76 -10.91
C ALA A 133 -1.68 6.24 -10.71
N ARG A 134 -2.62 7.16 -11.00
CA ARG A 134 -2.43 8.59 -10.78
C ARG A 134 -2.26 8.91 -9.28
N ARG A 135 -3.11 8.37 -8.41
CA ARG A 135 -3.06 8.58 -6.96
C ARG A 135 -1.79 8.03 -6.34
N LEU A 136 -1.36 6.82 -6.72
CA LEU A 136 -0.09 6.25 -6.27
C LEU A 136 1.11 7.14 -6.60
N ARG A 137 1.17 7.66 -7.84
CA ARG A 137 2.23 8.61 -8.24
C ARG A 137 2.14 9.92 -7.47
N ALA A 138 0.93 10.47 -7.35
CA ALA A 138 0.70 11.71 -6.62
C ALA A 138 1.13 11.59 -5.16
N GLU A 139 0.89 10.46 -4.51
CA GLU A 139 1.30 10.22 -3.14
C GLU A 139 2.82 10.22 -2.97
N VAL A 140 3.56 9.59 -3.88
CA VAL A 140 5.02 9.67 -3.86
C VAL A 140 5.50 11.12 -4.02
N TYR A 141 4.88 11.89 -4.92
CA TYR A 141 5.20 13.31 -5.07
C TYR A 141 4.89 14.10 -3.79
N ARG A 142 3.72 13.90 -3.17
CA ARG A 142 3.35 14.53 -1.89
C ARG A 142 4.37 14.25 -0.81
N ARG A 143 4.79 12.98 -0.65
CA ARG A 143 5.83 12.60 0.32
C ARG A 143 7.18 13.22 0.02
N SER A 144 7.59 13.24 -1.25
CA SER A 144 8.88 13.83 -1.66
C SER A 144 8.92 15.35 -1.51
N ALA A 145 7.78 16.02 -1.64
CA ALA A 145 7.64 17.46 -1.51
C ALA A 145 7.34 17.91 -0.08
N ARG A 146 7.06 16.98 0.85
CA ARG A 146 6.78 17.31 2.25
C ARG A 146 8.03 17.90 2.88
N GLU A 147 7.90 19.13 3.38
CA GLU A 147 8.96 19.74 4.16
C GLU A 147 9.23 18.89 5.40
N ARG A 148 10.51 18.54 5.60
CA ARG A 148 10.92 17.81 6.80
C ARG A 148 10.77 18.76 7.99
N PRO A 149 10.18 18.32 9.12
CA PRO A 149 10.08 19.14 10.31
C PRO A 149 11.45 19.70 10.72
N PRO A 150 11.53 20.94 11.23
CA PRO A 150 12.77 21.47 11.78
C PRO A 150 13.39 20.50 12.80
N GLY A 151 14.67 20.18 12.66
CA GLY A 151 15.38 19.26 13.55
C GLY A 151 15.17 17.76 13.26
N TYR A 152 14.37 17.38 12.26
CA TYR A 152 14.22 15.98 11.85
C TYR A 152 15.58 15.36 11.50
N GLU A 153 16.40 16.04 10.70
CA GLU A 153 17.70 15.52 10.26
C GLU A 153 18.68 15.35 11.43
N ALA A 154 18.73 16.30 12.36
CA ALA A 154 19.57 16.19 13.56
C ALA A 154 19.13 15.02 14.46
N THR A 155 17.82 14.81 14.60
CA THR A 155 17.26 13.69 15.37
C THR A 155 17.56 12.36 14.69
N LEU A 156 17.37 12.28 13.36
CA LEU A 156 17.68 11.10 12.58
C LEU A 156 19.17 10.74 12.66
N GLN A 157 20.05 11.73 12.43
CA GLN A 157 21.50 11.56 12.56
C GLN A 157 21.86 11.00 13.94
N ARG A 158 21.33 11.59 15.02
CA ARG A 158 21.57 11.11 16.39
C ARG A 158 21.07 9.67 16.59
N SER A 159 19.87 9.34 16.12
CA SER A 159 19.29 7.99 16.23
C SER A 159 20.11 6.92 15.49
N LEU A 160 20.77 7.32 14.40
CA LEU A 160 21.65 6.46 13.61
C LEU A 160 23.11 6.52 14.06
N GLY A 161 23.42 7.25 15.15
CA GLY A 161 24.75 7.36 15.72
C GLY A 161 25.71 8.27 14.95
N ASN A 162 25.18 9.21 14.16
CA ASN A 162 25.92 10.08 13.23
C ASN A 162 26.80 9.30 12.23
N ASP A 163 26.43 8.05 11.93
CA ASP A 163 27.16 7.18 11.02
C ASP A 163 26.68 7.37 9.57
N PRO A 164 27.54 7.87 8.65
CA PRO A 164 27.16 8.11 7.26
C PRO A 164 26.77 6.83 6.50
N ALA A 165 27.30 5.66 6.88
CA ALA A 165 26.93 4.40 6.25
C ALA A 165 25.50 4.00 6.63
N ARG A 166 25.12 4.15 7.91
CA ARG A 166 23.74 3.90 8.37
C ARG A 166 22.76 4.88 7.76
N MET A 167 23.15 6.14 7.58
CA MET A 167 22.34 7.13 6.86
C MET A 167 22.10 6.72 5.41
N ALA A 168 23.16 6.31 4.69
CA ALA A 168 23.01 5.84 3.31
C ALA A 168 22.10 4.61 3.18
N VAL A 169 22.18 3.66 4.12
CA VAL A 169 21.28 2.50 4.19
C VAL A 169 19.83 2.92 4.47
N HIS A 170 19.62 3.87 5.38
CA HIS A 170 18.30 4.42 5.67
C HIS A 170 17.70 5.09 4.42
N ASP A 171 18.47 5.95 3.74
CA ASP A 171 18.02 6.63 2.51
C ASP A 171 17.70 5.62 1.40
N GLN A 172 18.50 4.56 1.25
CA GLN A 172 18.23 3.48 0.30
C GLN A 172 16.92 2.75 0.64
N ARG A 173 16.65 2.49 1.93
CA ARG A 173 15.40 1.88 2.38
C ARG A 173 14.19 2.80 2.15
N MET A 174 14.34 4.10 2.37
CA MET A 174 13.28 5.07 2.08
C MET A 174 13.02 5.16 0.56
N ALA A 175 14.07 5.09 -0.25
CA ALA A 175 13.94 5.04 -1.71
C ALA A 175 13.16 3.79 -2.18
N SER A 176 13.41 2.61 -1.61
CA SER A 176 12.67 1.39 -1.98
C SER A 176 11.19 1.44 -1.60
N ILE A 177 10.87 2.12 -0.48
CA ILE A 177 9.47 2.37 -0.06
C ILE A 177 8.74 3.27 -1.06
N HIS A 178 9.41 4.22 -1.70
CA HIS A 178 8.80 5.05 -2.75
C HIS A 178 8.73 4.31 -4.09
N ASP A 179 9.75 3.52 -4.41
CA ASP A 179 9.85 2.78 -5.67
C ASP A 179 8.71 1.77 -5.85
N ARG A 180 8.27 1.07 -4.78
CA ARG A 180 7.13 0.14 -4.88
C ARG A 180 5.85 0.79 -5.41
N SER A 181 5.57 2.04 -5.03
CA SER A 181 4.38 2.77 -5.51
C SER A 181 4.51 3.15 -6.98
N PHE A 182 5.72 3.48 -7.45
CA PHE A 182 5.96 3.73 -8.87
C PHE A 182 5.85 2.45 -9.71
N ARG A 183 6.43 1.33 -9.24
CA ARG A 183 6.31 0.04 -9.91
C ARG A 183 4.87 -0.42 -10.01
N ALA A 184 4.12 -0.34 -8.92
CA ALA A 184 2.69 -0.65 -8.92
C ALA A 184 1.90 0.26 -9.87
N ALA A 185 2.13 1.58 -9.83
CA ALA A 185 1.48 2.50 -10.76
C ALA A 185 1.85 2.25 -12.23
N HIS A 186 3.07 1.77 -12.51
CA HIS A 186 3.50 1.42 -13.86
C HIS A 186 2.79 0.16 -14.37
N LEU A 187 2.57 -0.84 -13.51
CA LEU A 187 1.78 -2.03 -13.88
C LEU A 187 0.34 -1.66 -14.25
N LEU A 188 -0.29 -0.78 -13.46
CA LEU A 188 -1.66 -0.32 -13.70
C LEU A 188 -1.82 0.56 -14.94
N ASN A 189 -0.79 1.34 -15.29
CA ASN A 189 -0.86 2.25 -16.42
C ASN A 189 0.55 2.51 -17.00
N PRO A 190 1.07 1.62 -17.85
CA PRO A 190 2.46 1.65 -18.32
C PRO A 190 2.75 2.87 -19.22
N GLY A 191 1.75 3.36 -19.96
CA GLY A 191 1.85 4.57 -20.78
C GLY A 191 1.49 5.87 -20.05
N GLY A 192 1.04 5.77 -18.80
CA GLY A 192 0.58 6.91 -18.02
C GLY A 192 1.73 7.80 -17.60
N THR A 193 1.93 8.92 -18.30
CA THR A 193 2.67 10.04 -17.72
C THR A 193 1.90 10.57 -16.53
N ALA A 194 2.59 11.08 -15.50
CA ALA A 194 1.97 11.90 -14.46
C ALA A 194 1.50 13.21 -15.11
N ARG A 195 0.46 13.16 -15.96
CA ARG A 195 -0.15 14.34 -16.54
C ARG A 195 -0.62 15.18 -15.36
N ARG A 196 0.11 16.27 -15.08
CA ARG A 196 -0.43 17.41 -14.34
C ARG A 196 -1.76 17.67 -15.00
N GLY A 197 -2.85 17.50 -14.24
CA GLY A 197 -4.20 17.63 -14.77
C GLY A 197 -4.25 18.85 -15.67
N SER A 198 -4.72 18.65 -16.89
CA SER A 198 -5.20 19.73 -17.74
C SER A 198 -6.38 20.37 -17.00
N ARG A 199 -6.06 21.21 -16.01
CA ARG A 199 -6.92 22.33 -15.64
C ARG A 199 -6.95 23.19 -16.89
N SER A 200 -8.05 23.10 -17.63
CA SER A 200 -8.62 24.27 -18.30
C SER A 200 -8.92 25.32 -17.22
N ALA A 201 -7.89 26.01 -16.75
CA ALA A 201 -8.00 27.24 -15.99
C ALA A 201 -7.82 28.41 -16.96
N PRO A 202 -8.61 29.48 -16.82
CA PRO A 202 -8.50 30.65 -17.68
C PRO A 202 -7.11 31.26 -17.58
N ARG A 203 -6.55 31.65 -18.72
CA ARG A 203 -5.32 32.43 -18.83
C ARG A 203 -5.46 33.72 -18.02
N SER A 204 -4.93 33.77 -16.80
CA SER A 204 -4.49 35.02 -16.20
C SER A 204 -2.97 35.09 -16.26
N ALA A 205 -2.49 36.17 -16.86
CA ALA A 205 -1.07 36.44 -17.07
C ALA A 205 -0.33 36.48 -15.73
N PHE A 206 0.67 35.60 -15.58
CA PHE A 206 1.66 35.68 -14.52
C PHE A 206 3.03 35.80 -15.16
N THR A 207 3.68 36.94 -14.94
CA THR A 207 5.04 37.24 -15.40
C THR A 207 6.07 36.58 -14.47
N PRO A 208 7.16 35.99 -14.99
CA PRO A 208 8.14 35.30 -14.17
C PRO A 208 9.16 36.29 -13.58
N ARG A 209 9.35 36.24 -12.25
CA ARG A 209 10.46 36.91 -11.56
C ARG A 209 11.65 35.95 -11.46
N ARG A 210 12.76 36.34 -12.09
CA ARG A 210 14.06 35.63 -12.05
C ARG A 210 14.64 35.57 -10.63
N SER A 211 14.97 34.36 -10.18
CA SER A 211 16.12 34.02 -9.32
C SER A 211 16.35 32.51 -9.50
N GLY A 212 17.52 31.90 -9.45
CA GLY A 212 18.89 32.24 -9.15
C GLY A 212 19.59 30.87 -9.16
N ARG A 213 20.65 30.69 -9.94
CA ARG A 213 21.34 29.41 -10.13
C ARG A 213 21.88 28.86 -8.81
N SER A 214 21.74 27.56 -8.57
CA SER A 214 22.72 26.80 -7.78
C SER A 214 23.06 25.49 -8.49
N ARG A 215 24.34 25.31 -8.80
CA ARG A 215 24.91 24.14 -9.46
C ARG A 215 25.52 23.25 -8.37
N TYR A 216 24.97 22.06 -8.18
CA TYR A 216 25.68 20.99 -7.46
C TYR A 216 26.03 19.88 -8.45
N ARG A 217 27.32 19.55 -8.53
CA ARG A 217 27.89 18.40 -9.25
C ARG A 217 27.67 17.15 -8.40
N LEU A 218 26.95 16.16 -8.94
CA LEU A 218 26.87 14.82 -8.37
C LEU A 218 28.00 13.96 -8.96
N ALA A 219 28.78 13.34 -8.08
CA ALA A 219 29.82 12.37 -8.43
C ALA A 219 29.20 11.00 -8.74
N SER A 220 29.67 10.37 -9.81
CA SER A 220 29.17 9.11 -10.35
C SER A 220 29.58 7.91 -9.49
N TYR A 221 28.61 7.16 -8.97
CA TYR A 221 28.81 5.89 -8.28
C TYR A 221 28.63 4.70 -9.24
N LYS A 222 29.59 3.76 -9.24
CA LYS A 222 29.57 2.53 -10.06
C LYS A 222 29.00 1.35 -9.24
N PRO A 223 27.94 0.66 -9.70
CA PRO A 223 27.43 -0.52 -9.01
C PRO A 223 28.24 -1.80 -9.34
N GLY A 224 28.60 -2.54 -8.29
CA GLY A 224 29.24 -3.87 -8.32
C GLY A 224 28.25 -5.02 -8.58
N ARG A 225 28.81 -6.20 -8.88
CA ARG A 225 28.18 -7.30 -9.64
C ARG A 225 27.10 -8.10 -8.86
N ARG A 226 26.16 -8.65 -9.65
CA ARG A 226 24.98 -9.43 -9.26
C ARG A 226 25.32 -10.79 -8.64
N CYS A 227 24.69 -11.12 -7.51
CA CYS A 227 24.57 -12.50 -7.01
C CYS A 227 23.41 -13.22 -7.71
N ARG A 228 23.65 -14.46 -8.18
CA ARG A 228 22.66 -15.32 -8.83
C ARG A 228 21.64 -15.84 -7.80
N ARG A 229 20.35 -15.69 -8.08
CA ARG A 229 19.24 -16.21 -7.27
C ARG A 229 18.87 -17.64 -7.67
N ARG A 230 18.63 -18.48 -6.65
CA ARG A 230 17.85 -19.71 -6.75
C ARG A 230 16.35 -19.38 -6.77
N ALA A 231 15.57 -20.18 -7.49
CA ALA A 231 14.11 -20.07 -7.56
C ALA A 231 13.47 -20.21 -6.16
N PHE A 232 12.53 -19.32 -5.86
CA PHE A 232 11.83 -19.26 -4.57
C PHE A 232 10.47 -19.94 -4.70
N GLN A 233 10.26 -21.01 -3.91
CA GLN A 233 8.92 -21.54 -3.60
C GLN A 233 8.35 -20.73 -2.41
N PRO A 234 7.04 -20.48 -2.35
CA PRO A 234 6.42 -19.83 -1.20
C PRO A 234 6.60 -20.72 0.03
N ARG A 235 7.58 -20.41 0.87
CA ARG A 235 7.72 -21.04 2.18
C ARG A 235 6.83 -20.30 3.17
N CYS A 236 5.59 -20.79 3.34
CA CYS A 236 4.94 -20.68 4.64
C CYS A 236 5.89 -21.37 5.62
N ARG A 237 6.42 -20.63 6.60
CA ARG A 237 7.25 -21.22 7.66
C ARG A 237 6.32 -21.95 8.62
N GLY A 238 5.80 -23.10 8.20
CA GLY A 238 5.06 -24.00 9.07
C GLY A 238 5.98 -24.48 10.19
N ASN A 239 5.76 -23.98 11.40
CA ASN A 239 6.24 -24.64 12.62
C ASN A 239 5.49 -25.97 12.72
N ALA A 240 6.13 -27.04 12.24
CA ALA A 240 5.65 -28.39 12.49
C ALA A 240 5.78 -28.69 13.99
N VAL A 241 4.67 -28.55 14.71
CA VAL A 241 4.52 -29.07 16.07
C VAL A 241 4.53 -30.60 15.96
N CYS A 242 5.68 -31.21 16.26
CA CYS A 242 5.80 -32.65 16.46
C CYS A 242 4.97 -33.05 17.70
N LEU A 243 3.74 -33.49 17.49
CA LEU A 243 2.98 -34.25 18.49
C LEU A 243 3.63 -35.62 18.64
N SER A 244 4.45 -35.77 19.69
CA SER A 244 4.95 -37.06 20.16
C SER A 244 3.77 -37.92 20.63
N ARG A 245 3.41 -38.92 19.82
CA ARG A 245 2.57 -40.03 20.25
C ARG A 245 3.31 -40.82 21.32
N GLY A 246 2.86 -40.72 22.57
CA GLY A 246 3.18 -41.69 23.60
C GLY A 246 2.67 -43.07 23.20
N ARG A 247 3.56 -44.07 23.24
CA ARG A 247 3.17 -45.48 23.29
C ARG A 247 3.34 -45.96 24.73
N ARG A 248 2.32 -46.69 25.18
CA ARG A 248 2.32 -47.55 26.36
C ARG A 248 3.35 -48.66 26.21
#